data_AF-A0A151UDR5-F1
#
_entry.id   AF-A0A151UDR5-F1
#
_cell.length_a   1.000
_cell.length_b   1.000
_cell.length_c   1.000
_cell.angle_alpha   90.00
_cell.angle_beta   90.00
_cell.angle_gamma   90.00
#
_symmetry.space_group_name_H-M   'P 1'
#
loop_
_entity.id
_entity.type
_entity.pdbx_description
1 polymer ?
#
loop_
_entity_poly.entity_id
_entity_poly.type
_entity_poly.pdbx_seq_one_letter_code
_entity_poly.pdbx_strand_id
1 'polypeptide(L)'
;MQLYWFPNYIYSTLDQMSRDFIWKGSSRKGINLVAWTKITRRRREGGLNTRISRFKNVSLLGKLVWDLLQGHDKFWVLIMSKKYLLSDSILKCQRKQGSYVWRAIIKACDFLLPGFKLKLGNGDVSFWFEDWTGEGPLCEKVWAIDVHDLEMRVRDVWNEEGWNLSSLWTSLSEDFNHVLLKQTLLLSEGLHDCIVWQPDLTGNYSAKSGYN
;
A
#
# COMPACT_ATOMS: atom_id res chain seq x y z
N MET A 1 7.49 -18.25 -5.82
CA MET A 1 6.85 -16.91 -5.88
C MET A 1 5.44 -17.11 -6.39
N GLN A 2 4.41 -16.60 -5.70
CA GLN A 2 3.03 -16.72 -6.19
C GLN A 2 2.81 -15.70 -7.30
N LEU A 3 2.30 -16.13 -8.45
CA LEU A 3 2.09 -15.25 -9.62
C LEU A 3 0.62 -15.13 -10.01
N TYR A 4 -0.23 -15.99 -9.45
CA TYR A 4 -1.61 -16.12 -9.87
C TYR A 4 -2.59 -15.57 -8.85
N TRP A 5 -3.54 -14.77 -9.34
CA TRP A 5 -4.74 -14.43 -8.59
C TRP A 5 -5.76 -15.55 -8.71
N PHE A 6 -5.95 -16.35 -7.66
CA PHE A 6 -6.82 -17.51 -7.79
C PHE A 6 -8.30 -17.14 -7.93
N PRO A 7 -9.07 -17.94 -8.68
CA PRO A 7 -10.53 -17.91 -8.63
C PRO A 7 -11.06 -18.24 -7.23
N ASN A 8 -12.26 -17.75 -6.91
CA ASN A 8 -12.86 -17.92 -5.59
C ASN A 8 -13.04 -19.39 -5.18
N TYR A 9 -13.29 -20.30 -6.13
CA TYR A 9 -13.44 -21.73 -5.81
C TYR A 9 -12.14 -22.35 -5.28
N ILE A 10 -10.96 -21.91 -5.75
CA ILE A 10 -9.69 -22.43 -5.24
C ILE A 10 -9.51 -21.99 -3.79
N TYR A 11 -9.85 -20.73 -3.46
CA TYR A 11 -9.81 -20.26 -2.08
C TYR A 11 -10.73 -21.07 -1.17
N SER A 12 -11.97 -21.32 -1.61
CA SER A 12 -12.92 -22.12 -0.82
C SER A 12 -12.46 -23.57 -0.67
N THR A 13 -11.86 -24.18 -1.69
CA THR A 13 -11.27 -25.52 -1.60
C THR A 13 -10.10 -25.57 -0.62
N LEU A 14 -9.18 -24.60 -0.65
CA LEU A 14 -8.04 -24.56 0.27
C LEU A 14 -8.47 -24.33 1.73
N ASP A 15 -9.42 -23.44 1.94
CA ASP A 15 -10.00 -23.22 3.27
C ASP A 15 -10.79 -24.44 3.74
N GLN A 16 -11.50 -25.14 2.83
CA GLN A 16 -12.19 -26.39 3.12
C GLN A 16 -11.22 -27.50 3.54
N MET A 17 -10.11 -27.70 2.81
CA MET A 17 -9.07 -28.65 3.18
C MET A 17 -8.48 -28.35 4.56
N SER A 18 -8.27 -27.07 4.87
CA SER A 18 -7.79 -26.65 6.18
C SER A 18 -8.81 -26.94 7.29
N ARG A 19 -10.11 -26.73 7.03
CA ARG A 19 -11.20 -27.09 7.96
C ARG A 19 -11.31 -28.59 8.18
N ASP A 20 -11.23 -29.36 7.10
CA ASP A 20 -11.34 -30.83 7.15
C ASP A 20 -10.15 -31.43 7.91
N PHE A 21 -8.95 -30.86 7.76
CA PHE A 21 -7.80 -31.24 8.56
C PHE A 21 -8.05 -31.05 10.07
N ILE A 22 -8.64 -29.93 10.47
CA ILE A 22 -8.90 -29.62 11.89
C ILE A 22 -10.01 -30.50 12.48
N TRP A 23 -11.12 -30.70 11.76
CA TRP A 23 -12.33 -31.30 12.33
C TRP A 23 -12.61 -32.73 11.90
N LYS A 24 -12.05 -33.19 10.79
CA LYS A 24 -12.38 -34.51 10.20
C LYS A 24 -11.22 -35.48 10.19
N GLY A 25 -9.98 -35.00 10.32
CA GLY A 25 -8.77 -35.83 10.28
C GLY A 25 -8.81 -36.81 9.11
N SER A 26 -8.48 -38.08 9.37
CA SER A 26 -8.54 -39.15 8.37
C SER A 26 -9.95 -39.70 8.10
N SER A 27 -10.92 -39.36 8.94
CA SER A 27 -12.24 -40.00 8.95
C SER A 27 -13.17 -39.51 7.82
N ARG A 28 -12.81 -38.41 7.12
CA ARG A 28 -13.67 -37.66 6.16
C ARG A 28 -15.06 -37.26 6.69
N LYS A 29 -15.41 -37.66 7.92
CA LYS A 29 -16.63 -37.37 8.66
C LYS A 29 -16.28 -36.49 9.86
N GLY A 30 -17.08 -35.46 10.09
CA GLY A 30 -16.92 -34.54 11.22
C GLY A 30 -17.69 -33.24 10.98
N ILE A 31 -18.18 -32.65 12.07
CA ILE A 31 -18.97 -31.41 12.05
C ILE A 31 -18.02 -30.25 12.36
N ASN A 32 -18.10 -29.17 11.57
CA ASN A 32 -17.35 -27.95 11.85
C ASN A 32 -18.06 -27.19 12.98
N LEU A 33 -17.59 -27.36 14.21
CA LEU A 33 -18.24 -26.80 15.41
C LEU A 33 -18.09 -25.28 15.54
N VAL A 34 -17.07 -24.70 14.91
CA VAL A 34 -16.76 -23.26 15.01
C VAL A 34 -16.64 -22.65 13.62
N ALA A 35 -17.23 -21.46 13.45
CA ALA A 35 -17.16 -20.70 12.21
C ALA A 35 -15.70 -20.40 11.81
N TRP A 36 -15.39 -20.54 10.52
CA TRP A 36 -14.02 -20.35 10.00
C TRP A 36 -13.44 -18.98 10.33
N THR A 37 -14.28 -17.93 10.24
CA THR A 37 -13.92 -16.55 10.57
C THR A 37 -13.54 -16.34 12.04
N LYS A 38 -13.99 -17.19 12.97
CA LYS A 38 -13.57 -17.17 14.37
C LYS A 38 -12.24 -17.90 14.56
N ILE A 39 -12.08 -19.06 13.91
CA ILE A 39 -10.85 -19.86 13.97
C ILE A 39 -9.66 -19.09 13.39
N THR A 40 -9.85 -18.32 12.32
CA THR A 40 -8.78 -17.60 11.64
C THR A 40 -8.28 -16.35 12.37
N ARG A 41 -8.93 -15.96 13.49
CA ARG A 41 -8.50 -14.81 14.31
C ARG A 41 -7.17 -15.08 14.99
N ARG A 42 -6.53 -14.01 15.48
CA ARG A 42 -5.28 -14.10 16.23
C ARG A 42 -5.49 -14.92 17.51
N ARG A 43 -4.44 -15.57 18.02
CA ARG A 43 -4.52 -16.36 19.27
C ARG A 43 -4.97 -15.52 20.47
N ARG A 44 -4.57 -14.25 20.52
CA ARG A 44 -5.00 -13.28 21.54
C ARG A 44 -6.50 -12.96 21.49
N GLU A 45 -7.14 -13.18 20.35
CA GLU A 45 -8.57 -12.95 20.12
C GLU A 45 -9.37 -14.26 20.18
N GLY A 46 -8.78 -15.35 20.70
CA GLY A 46 -9.43 -16.65 20.84
C GLY A 46 -9.46 -17.52 19.57
N GLY A 47 -8.72 -17.14 18.52
CA GLY A 47 -8.57 -17.95 17.31
C GLY A 47 -7.32 -18.85 17.30
N LEU A 48 -7.14 -19.64 16.25
CA LEU A 48 -5.96 -20.48 16.01
C LEU A 48 -4.86 -19.78 15.20
N ASN A 49 -5.10 -18.54 14.77
CA ASN A 49 -4.21 -17.79 13.87
C ASN A 49 -3.96 -18.50 12.53
N THR A 50 -4.96 -19.27 12.07
CA THR A 50 -4.95 -19.91 10.75
C THR A 50 -5.23 -18.86 9.68
N ARG A 51 -4.51 -18.94 8.55
CA ARG A 51 -4.62 -17.92 7.50
C ARG A 51 -5.73 -18.26 6.50
N ILE A 52 -6.60 -17.30 6.20
CA ILE A 52 -7.56 -17.39 5.11
C ILE A 52 -6.80 -17.38 3.78
N SER A 53 -7.12 -18.33 2.90
CA SER A 53 -6.36 -18.59 1.67
C SER A 53 -6.30 -17.38 0.72
N ARG A 54 -7.39 -16.60 0.65
CA ARG A 54 -7.45 -15.37 -0.16
C ARG A 54 -6.42 -14.34 0.32
N PHE A 55 -6.45 -13.97 1.59
CA PHE A 55 -5.52 -12.97 2.13
C PHE A 55 -4.07 -13.46 2.09
N LYS A 56 -3.85 -14.78 2.23
CA LYS A 56 -2.51 -15.37 2.01
C LYS A 56 -2.04 -15.23 0.56
N ASN A 57 -2.93 -15.40 -0.43
CA ASN A 57 -2.58 -15.19 -1.83
C ASN A 57 -2.25 -13.71 -2.11
N VAL A 58 -3.10 -12.79 -1.62
CA VAL A 58 -2.86 -11.34 -1.73
C VAL A 58 -1.52 -10.96 -1.10
N SER A 59 -1.22 -11.44 0.11
CA SER A 59 0.03 -11.08 0.79
C SER A 59 1.28 -11.63 0.10
N LEU A 60 1.17 -12.75 -0.60
CA LEU A 60 2.25 -13.29 -1.43
C LEU A 60 2.43 -12.51 -2.72
N LEU A 61 1.33 -12.11 -3.38
CA LEU A 61 1.37 -11.25 -4.57
C LEU A 61 1.88 -9.84 -4.21
N GLY A 62 1.62 -9.37 -2.99
CA GLY A 62 2.13 -8.08 -2.51
C GLY A 62 3.65 -7.97 -2.50
N LYS A 63 4.38 -9.09 -2.44
CA LYS A 63 5.84 -9.06 -2.65
C LYS A 63 6.22 -8.59 -4.05
N LEU A 64 5.43 -8.94 -5.07
CA LEU A 64 5.64 -8.45 -6.43
C LEU A 64 5.32 -6.96 -6.53
N VAL A 65 4.27 -6.51 -5.86
CA VAL A 65 3.93 -5.08 -5.78
C VAL A 65 5.08 -4.31 -5.14
N TRP A 66 5.60 -4.80 -4.01
CA TRP A 66 6.75 -4.20 -3.34
C TRP A 66 8.01 -4.19 -4.19
N ASP A 67 8.29 -5.29 -4.89
CA ASP A 67 9.42 -5.37 -5.81
C ASP A 67 9.28 -4.38 -6.98
N LEU A 68 8.07 -4.08 -7.45
CA LEU A 68 7.83 -3.04 -8.46
C LEU A 68 7.98 -1.63 -7.91
N LEU A 69 7.75 -1.43 -6.60
CA LEU A 69 7.91 -0.14 -5.93
C LEU A 69 9.37 0.19 -5.60
N GLN A 70 10.15 -0.81 -5.19
CA GLN A 70 11.50 -0.61 -4.63
C GLN A 70 12.62 -1.27 -5.46
N GLY A 71 12.30 -2.32 -6.21
CA GLY A 71 13.26 -3.31 -6.69
C GLY A 71 13.71 -3.10 -8.14
N HIS A 72 14.36 -1.98 -8.43
CA HIS A 72 14.82 -1.62 -9.78
C HIS A 72 15.85 -2.61 -10.40
N ASP A 73 16.54 -3.41 -9.59
CA ASP A 73 17.60 -4.31 -10.08
C ASP A 73 17.11 -5.67 -10.60
N LYS A 74 15.81 -5.98 -10.41
CA LYS A 74 15.25 -7.26 -10.85
C LYS A 74 14.84 -7.19 -12.32
N PHE A 75 15.36 -8.10 -13.14
CA PHE A 75 15.07 -8.12 -14.58
C PHE A 75 13.58 -8.13 -14.93
N TRP A 76 12.77 -8.91 -14.20
CA TRP A 76 11.33 -8.95 -14.44
C TRP A 76 10.63 -7.62 -14.05
N VAL A 77 11.13 -6.90 -13.05
CA VAL A 77 10.65 -5.57 -12.66
C VAL A 77 10.94 -4.60 -13.80
N LEU A 78 12.17 -4.59 -14.32
CA LEU A 78 12.55 -3.76 -15.48
C LEU A 78 11.63 -3.99 -16.69
N ILE A 79 11.33 -5.24 -17.02
CA ILE A 79 10.40 -5.57 -18.11
C ILE A 79 8.99 -5.06 -17.82
N MET A 80 8.46 -5.34 -16.63
CA MET A 80 7.10 -4.95 -16.27
C MET A 80 6.94 -3.43 -16.23
N SER A 81 7.90 -2.72 -15.63
CA SER A 81 7.91 -1.27 -15.57
C SER A 81 7.97 -0.64 -16.96
N LYS A 82 8.87 -1.11 -17.85
CA LYS A 82 8.93 -0.62 -19.23
C LYS A 82 7.67 -0.93 -20.03
N LYS A 83 7.05 -2.09 -19.80
CA LYS A 83 5.87 -2.53 -20.57
C LYS A 83 4.56 -1.87 -20.14
N TYR A 84 4.37 -1.66 -18.83
CA TYR A 84 3.08 -1.25 -18.27
C TYR A 84 3.09 0.09 -17.54
N LEU A 85 4.21 0.48 -16.93
CA LEU A 85 4.28 1.67 -16.09
C LEU A 85 4.79 2.90 -16.84
N LEU A 86 5.60 2.76 -17.90
CA LEU A 86 6.13 3.90 -18.68
C LEU A 86 6.72 5.03 -17.81
N SER A 87 7.39 4.64 -16.71
CA SER A 87 7.99 5.53 -15.69
C SER A 87 7.03 6.07 -14.62
N ASP A 88 5.75 5.70 -14.61
CA ASP A 88 4.85 5.99 -13.49
C ASP A 88 5.00 5.01 -12.33
N SER A 89 4.55 5.44 -11.14
CA SER A 89 4.39 4.55 -9.99
C SER A 89 3.25 3.55 -10.22
N ILE A 90 3.43 2.31 -9.78
CA ILE A 90 2.36 1.30 -9.81
C ILE A 90 1.12 1.74 -9.03
N LEU A 91 1.28 2.57 -7.99
CA LEU A 91 0.16 3.07 -7.19
C LEU A 91 -0.78 3.97 -8.00
N LYS A 92 -0.28 4.63 -9.06
CA LYS A 92 -1.04 5.54 -9.94
C LYS A 92 -1.36 4.92 -11.30
N CYS A 93 -1.02 3.65 -11.51
CA CYS A 93 -1.13 3.03 -12.82
C CYS A 93 -2.60 2.86 -13.28
N GLN A 94 -2.95 3.51 -14.39
CA GLN A 94 -4.28 3.38 -15.00
C GLN A 94 -4.43 2.11 -15.86
N ARG A 95 -3.31 1.48 -16.27
CA ARG A 95 -3.33 0.35 -17.19
C ARG A 95 -3.67 -0.96 -16.49
N LYS A 96 -4.97 -1.24 -16.35
CA LYS A 96 -5.47 -2.47 -15.69
C LYS A 96 -5.45 -3.72 -16.58
N GLN A 97 -5.29 -3.55 -17.90
CA GLN A 97 -5.28 -4.67 -18.85
C GLN A 97 -3.86 -5.14 -19.16
N GLY A 98 -3.71 -6.45 -19.40
CA GLY A 98 -2.43 -7.04 -19.75
C GLY A 98 -2.36 -8.53 -19.48
N SER A 99 -1.13 -9.01 -19.28
CA SER A 99 -0.87 -10.40 -18.93
C SER A 99 -1.61 -10.83 -17.65
N TYR A 100 -1.79 -12.14 -17.48
CA TYR A 100 -2.42 -12.68 -16.28
C TYR A 100 -1.69 -12.26 -14.99
N VAL A 101 -0.35 -12.27 -15.01
CA VAL A 101 0.49 -11.84 -13.89
C VAL A 101 0.30 -10.36 -13.59
N TRP A 102 0.30 -9.51 -14.62
CA TRP A 102 0.06 -8.07 -14.44
C TRP A 102 -1.29 -7.79 -13.79
N ARG A 103 -2.36 -8.44 -14.26
CA ARG A 103 -3.69 -8.30 -13.65
C ARG A 103 -3.74 -8.79 -12.21
N ALA A 104 -2.98 -9.83 -11.87
CA ALA A 104 -2.87 -10.32 -10.50
C ALA A 104 -2.14 -9.32 -9.59
N ILE A 105 -1.05 -8.71 -10.09
CA ILE A 105 -0.29 -7.67 -9.38
C ILE A 105 -1.16 -6.44 -9.15
N ILE A 106 -1.85 -5.92 -10.17
CA ILE A 106 -2.72 -4.74 -10.02
C ILE A 106 -3.84 -5.01 -9.00
N LYS A 107 -4.50 -6.17 -9.08
CA LYS A 107 -5.50 -6.53 -8.07
C LYS A 107 -4.90 -6.60 -6.66
N ALA A 108 -3.73 -7.18 -6.50
CA ALA A 108 -3.08 -7.22 -5.19
C ALA A 108 -2.68 -5.81 -4.72
N CYS A 109 -2.24 -4.94 -5.63
CA CYS A 109 -1.94 -3.54 -5.35
C CYS A 109 -3.18 -2.81 -4.83
N ASP A 110 -4.33 -2.92 -5.52
CA ASP A 110 -5.59 -2.31 -5.08
C ASP A 110 -5.98 -2.76 -3.65
N PHE A 111 -5.77 -4.03 -3.31
CA PHE A 111 -6.04 -4.56 -1.97
C PHE A 111 -5.05 -4.08 -0.89
N LEU A 112 -3.82 -3.76 -1.27
CA LEU A 112 -2.74 -3.38 -0.35
C LEU A 112 -2.49 -1.87 -0.30
N LEU A 113 -3.11 -1.10 -1.21
CA LEU A 113 -2.94 0.35 -1.35
C LEU A 113 -3.02 1.10 -0.01
N PRO A 114 -3.99 0.81 0.89
CA PRO A 114 -4.09 1.54 2.17
C PRO A 114 -2.90 1.34 3.12
N GLY A 115 -2.10 0.29 2.93
CA GLY A 115 -0.94 0.00 3.77
C GLY A 115 0.36 0.64 3.27
N PHE A 116 0.39 1.15 2.03
CA PHE A 116 1.51 1.90 1.50
C PHE A 116 1.37 3.37 1.86
N LYS A 117 2.42 3.96 2.43
CA LYS A 117 2.48 5.39 2.76
C LYS A 117 3.76 6.00 2.23
N LEU A 118 3.70 7.26 1.85
CA LEU A 118 4.90 8.02 1.52
C LEU A 118 5.59 8.45 2.81
N LYS A 119 6.90 8.22 2.89
CA LYS A 119 7.74 8.74 3.97
C LYS A 119 8.68 9.78 3.38
N LEU A 120 8.59 10.99 3.92
CA LEU A 120 9.42 12.10 3.51
C LEU A 120 10.88 11.90 3.98
N GLY A 121 11.81 12.13 3.06
CA GLY A 121 13.23 12.26 3.25
C GLY A 121 13.64 13.70 2.94
N ASN A 122 14.02 13.99 1.70
CA ASN A 122 14.46 15.31 1.24
C ASN A 122 13.30 16.20 0.77
N GLY A 123 12.05 15.71 0.77
CA GLY A 123 10.87 16.51 0.44
C GLY A 123 10.78 16.87 -1.04
N ASP A 124 11.37 16.04 -1.91
CA ASP A 124 11.39 16.15 -3.36
C ASP A 124 10.13 15.60 -4.02
N VAL A 125 9.01 15.64 -3.30
CA VAL A 125 7.69 15.23 -3.76
C VAL A 125 6.78 16.44 -3.94
N SER A 126 5.81 16.33 -4.84
CA SER A 126 4.84 17.39 -5.06
C SER A 126 4.08 17.69 -3.77
N PHE A 127 4.03 18.98 -3.41
CA PHE A 127 3.29 19.46 -2.25
C PHE A 127 1.79 19.18 -2.40
N TRP A 128 1.24 19.31 -3.61
CA TRP A 128 -0.20 19.22 -3.85
C TRP A 128 -0.71 17.83 -4.24
N PHE A 129 0.05 17.12 -5.07
CA PHE A 129 -0.46 15.92 -5.77
C PHE A 129 -0.03 14.59 -5.14
N GLU A 130 0.87 14.62 -4.15
CA GLU A 130 1.28 13.44 -3.40
C GLU A 130 0.64 13.41 -2.00
N ASP A 131 0.25 12.22 -1.56
CA ASP A 131 -0.26 12.00 -0.20
C ASP A 131 0.91 11.80 0.79
N TRP A 132 1.65 12.87 1.04
CA TRP A 132 2.71 12.89 2.06
C TRP A 132 2.16 13.14 3.48
N THR A 133 0.91 13.63 3.59
CA THR A 133 0.24 13.87 4.88
C THR A 133 -0.37 12.61 5.49
N GLY A 134 -0.67 11.60 4.65
CA GLY A 134 -1.41 10.41 5.04
C GLY A 134 -2.92 10.61 5.17
N GLU A 135 -3.43 11.78 4.76
CA GLU A 135 -4.85 12.15 4.71
C GLU A 135 -5.35 12.37 3.27
N GLY A 136 -4.59 11.92 2.28
CA GLY A 136 -4.84 12.14 0.86
C GLY A 136 -4.04 13.33 0.29
N PRO A 137 -4.02 13.46 -1.06
CA PRO A 137 -3.41 14.60 -1.73
C PRO A 137 -4.06 15.91 -1.32
N LEU A 138 -3.25 16.94 -1.12
CA LEU A 138 -3.74 18.25 -0.70
C LEU A 138 -4.60 18.94 -1.76
N CYS A 139 -4.42 18.60 -3.04
CA CYS A 139 -5.23 19.13 -4.13
C CYS A 139 -6.73 18.81 -4.01
N GLU A 140 -7.10 17.74 -3.32
CA GLU A 140 -8.52 17.37 -3.12
C GLU A 140 -9.20 18.23 -2.05
N LYS A 141 -8.42 18.93 -1.22
CA LYS A 141 -8.89 19.75 -0.09
C LYS A 141 -9.06 21.24 -0.45
N VAL A 142 -8.65 21.65 -1.65
CA VAL A 142 -8.71 23.04 -2.11
C VAL A 142 -9.53 23.13 -3.40
N TRP A 143 -10.23 24.23 -3.59
CA TRP A 143 -11.11 24.43 -4.75
C TRP A 143 -10.35 24.55 -6.08
N ALA A 144 -9.18 25.18 -6.06
CA ALA A 144 -8.25 25.29 -7.19
C ALA A 144 -6.84 25.56 -6.69
N ILE A 145 -5.86 25.12 -7.47
CA ILE A 145 -4.44 25.39 -7.25
C ILE A 145 -4.01 26.42 -8.29
N ASP A 146 -3.27 27.44 -7.85
CA ASP A 146 -2.70 28.43 -8.75
C ASP A 146 -1.63 27.80 -9.66
N VAL A 147 -1.52 28.27 -10.90
CA VAL A 147 -0.57 27.74 -11.89
C VAL A 147 0.87 27.84 -11.39
N HIS A 148 1.20 28.88 -10.61
CA HIS A 148 2.54 29.06 -10.05
C HIS A 148 2.91 28.01 -8.99
N ASP A 149 1.91 27.38 -8.36
CA ASP A 149 2.13 26.41 -7.29
C ASP A 149 2.12 24.95 -7.78
N LEU A 150 1.83 24.69 -9.07
CA LEU A 150 1.68 23.32 -9.59
C LEU A 150 2.96 22.47 -9.46
N GLU A 151 4.12 23.11 -9.55
CA GLU A 151 5.43 22.44 -9.47
C GLU A 151 6.05 22.52 -8.06
N MET A 152 5.36 23.12 -7.09
CA MET A 152 5.84 23.26 -5.71
C MET A 152 6.10 21.89 -5.07
N ARG A 153 7.27 21.77 -4.43
CA ARG A 153 7.66 20.57 -3.66
C ARG A 153 7.56 20.85 -2.17
N VAL A 154 7.44 19.79 -1.38
CA VAL A 154 7.33 19.90 0.08
C VAL A 154 8.52 20.65 0.69
N ARG A 155 9.73 20.41 0.17
CA ARG A 155 10.96 21.11 0.59
C ARG A 155 10.95 22.62 0.32
N ASP A 156 10.16 23.10 -0.64
CA ASP A 156 10.12 24.52 -1.00
C ASP A 156 9.21 25.31 -0.04
N VAL A 157 8.26 24.61 0.62
CA VAL A 157 7.26 25.19 1.53
C VAL A 157 7.60 24.92 3.01
N TRP A 158 8.57 24.05 3.31
CA TRP A 158 8.98 23.71 4.67
C TRP A 158 10.43 24.11 4.95
N ASN A 159 10.62 24.92 5.99
CA ASN A 159 11.91 25.34 6.52
C ASN A 159 12.15 24.76 7.93
N GLU A 160 13.37 24.86 8.47
CA GLU A 160 13.69 24.44 9.85
C GLU A 160 12.84 25.14 10.92
N GLU A 161 12.34 26.34 10.61
CA GLU A 161 11.47 27.15 11.49
C GLU A 161 9.97 26.85 11.30
N GLY A 162 9.60 26.03 10.31
CA GLY A 162 8.22 25.62 10.03
C GLY A 162 7.73 25.89 8.60
N TRP A 163 6.41 25.92 8.42
CA TRP A 163 5.77 26.12 7.12
C TRP A 163 5.88 27.56 6.62
N ASN A 164 6.46 27.76 5.44
CA ASN A 164 6.52 29.04 4.73
C ASN A 164 5.33 29.20 3.77
N LEU A 165 4.12 29.34 4.31
CA LEU A 165 2.89 29.43 3.52
C LEU A 165 2.73 30.76 2.76
N SER A 166 3.49 31.79 3.12
CA SER A 166 3.47 33.08 2.41
C SER A 166 4.08 33.00 1.00
N SER A 167 4.79 31.91 0.69
CA SER A 167 5.31 31.63 -0.65
C SER A 167 4.24 31.10 -1.62
N LEU A 168 3.10 30.64 -1.11
CA LEU A 168 2.01 30.09 -1.93
C LEU A 168 1.14 31.20 -2.50
N TRP A 169 0.81 31.08 -3.78
CA TRP A 169 -0.19 31.93 -4.44
C TRP A 169 -1.62 31.44 -4.20
N THR A 170 -1.77 30.15 -3.94
CA THR A 170 -3.05 29.49 -3.66
C THR A 170 -3.59 29.90 -2.30
N SER A 171 -4.82 30.42 -2.26
CA SER A 171 -5.48 30.78 -1.01
C SER A 171 -5.85 29.53 -0.19
N LEU A 172 -5.24 29.41 0.98
CA LEU A 172 -5.53 28.33 1.93
C LEU A 172 -6.64 28.75 2.90
N SER A 173 -7.59 27.85 3.17
CA SER A 173 -8.58 28.06 4.22
C SER A 173 -7.93 27.92 5.61
N GLU A 174 -8.52 28.55 6.63
CA GLU A 174 -8.03 28.44 8.02
C GLU A 174 -8.00 26.98 8.50
N ASP A 175 -8.99 26.18 8.13
CA ASP A 175 -9.04 24.75 8.44
C ASP A 175 -7.85 23.98 7.88
N PHE A 176 -7.38 24.36 6.69
CA PHE A 176 -6.25 23.73 6.02
C PHE A 176 -4.92 24.08 6.68
N ASN A 177 -4.76 25.33 7.11
CA ASN A 177 -3.60 25.76 7.90
C ASN A 177 -3.49 24.96 9.20
N HIS A 178 -4.61 24.67 9.86
CA HIS A 178 -4.61 23.84 11.07
C HIS A 178 -4.17 22.39 10.82
N VAL A 179 -4.44 21.82 9.65
CA VAL A 179 -3.98 20.46 9.30
C VAL A 179 -2.46 20.46 9.06
N LEU A 180 -1.96 21.43 8.30
CA LEU A 180 -0.53 21.57 8.02
C LEU A 180 0.27 21.88 9.29
N LEU A 181 -0.18 22.83 10.11
CA LEU A 181 0.52 23.22 11.34
C LEU A 181 0.61 22.10 12.39
N LYS A 182 -0.26 21.08 12.30
CA LYS A 182 -0.14 19.88 13.14
C LYS A 182 0.96 18.93 12.68
N GLN A 183 1.42 19.05 11.44
CA GLN A 183 2.46 18.21 10.87
C GLN A 183 3.82 18.85 11.14
N THR A 184 4.66 18.13 11.89
CA THR A 184 6.08 18.45 12.02
C THR A 184 6.87 17.56 11.07
N LEU A 185 7.52 18.17 10.08
CA LEU A 185 8.32 17.45 9.11
C LEU A 185 9.78 17.42 9.55
N LEU A 186 10.38 16.24 9.51
CA LEU A 186 11.82 16.04 9.68
C LEU A 186 12.40 15.71 8.31
N LEU A 187 12.72 16.74 7.55
CA LEU A 187 13.40 16.57 6.27
C LEU A 187 14.89 16.31 6.51
N SER A 188 15.46 15.38 5.73
CA SER A 188 16.88 15.05 5.77
C SER A 188 17.42 15.09 4.35
N GLU A 189 18.33 16.04 4.09
CA GLU A 189 18.89 16.29 2.75
C GLU A 189 19.61 15.07 2.15
N GLY A 190 20.03 14.11 2.98
CA GLY A 190 20.73 12.90 2.54
C GLY A 190 19.84 11.69 2.23
N LEU A 191 18.53 11.77 2.48
CA LEU A 191 17.60 10.65 2.29
C LEU A 191 16.58 10.98 1.22
N HIS A 192 16.40 10.09 0.25
CA HIS A 192 15.34 10.24 -0.75
C HIS A 192 13.98 9.89 -0.15
N ASP A 193 12.93 10.58 -0.60
CA ASP A 193 11.56 10.20 -0.30
C ASP A 193 11.27 8.78 -0.81
N CYS A 194 10.56 7.99 -0.01
CA CYS A 194 10.31 6.59 -0.35
C CYS A 194 8.94 6.11 0.15
N ILE A 195 8.42 5.10 -0.53
CA ILE A 195 7.17 4.46 -0.15
C ILE A 195 7.46 3.37 0.89
N VAL A 196 6.82 3.45 2.05
CA VAL A 196 6.96 2.51 3.15
C VAL A 196 5.69 1.70 3.36
N TRP A 197 5.85 0.48 3.87
CA TRP A 197 4.76 -0.37 4.33
C TRP A 197 4.47 -0.11 5.82
N GLN A 198 3.39 0.62 6.10
CA GLN A 198 3.05 1.06 7.46
C GLN A 198 2.84 -0.08 8.48
N PRO A 199 2.22 -1.23 8.13
CA PRO A 199 2.01 -2.31 9.09
C PRO A 199 3.28 -2.99 9.62
N ASP A 200 4.45 -2.68 9.06
CA ASP A 200 5.73 -3.17 9.56
C ASP A 200 6.60 -2.03 10.11
N LEU A 201 7.24 -2.27 11.26
CA LEU A 201 8.08 -1.25 11.92
C LEU A 201 9.32 -0.87 11.11
N THR A 202 9.79 -1.77 10.24
CA THR A 202 10.96 -1.47 9.38
C THR A 202 10.57 -0.70 8.12
N GLY A 203 9.27 -0.52 7.86
CA GLY A 203 8.77 0.06 6.62
C GLY A 203 8.90 -0.86 5.41
N ASN A 204 9.43 -2.07 5.57
CA ASN A 204 9.56 -3.04 4.48
C ASN A 204 8.34 -3.97 4.39
N TYR A 205 7.92 -4.23 3.16
CA TYR A 205 6.87 -5.20 2.93
C TYR A 205 7.37 -6.63 3.17
N SER A 206 6.59 -7.40 3.92
CA SER A 206 6.74 -8.86 3.99
C SER A 206 5.38 -9.52 3.79
N ALA A 207 5.36 -10.72 3.21
CA ALA A 207 4.10 -11.48 3.09
C ALA A 207 3.45 -11.84 4.45
N LYS A 208 4.20 -11.69 5.56
CA LYS A 208 3.71 -11.85 6.92
C LYS A 208 3.00 -10.57 7.38
N SER A 209 3.59 -9.40 7.17
CA SER A 209 2.99 -8.11 7.51
C SER A 209 1.82 -7.76 6.61
N GLY A 210 1.86 -8.14 5.33
CA GLY A 210 0.75 -7.94 4.38
C GLY A 210 -0.52 -8.78 4.62
N TYR A 211 -0.50 -9.70 5.60
CA TYR A 211 -1.68 -10.48 5.99
C TYR A 211 -2.35 -9.94 7.26
N ASN A 212 -1.56 -9.31 8.13
CA ASN A 212 -1.93 -9.00 9.51
C ASN A 212 -2.48 -7.59 9.65
#